data_AF-A0A418RTY2-F1
#
_entry.id   AF-A0A418RTY2-F1
#
_cell.length_a   1.000
_cell.length_b   1.000
_cell.length_c   1.000
_cell.angle_alpha   90.00
_cell.angle_beta   90.00
_cell.angle_gamma   90.00
#
_symmetry.space_group_name_H-M   'P 1'
#
loop_
_entity.id
_entity.type
_entity.pdbx_description
1 polymer ?
#
loop_
_entity_poly.entity_id
_entity_poly.type
_entity_poly.pdbx_seq_one_letter_code
_entity_poly.pdbx_strand_id
1 'polypeptide(L)'
;MTNTIPLNEANPKAAIKHVFVLMLENRSFDHMLGFSAITGTDAEHGKPTVIDGLDPIHSNRYAGVSYPTIKPADWSMPVGPGHEFVDVLYQLCGEQGKNAYGAGGVYPPIDNSGFVLDYVISPSTGEGKATSNFGEVMKCYDTATQLPVLYTLAKEFAVCDQWFSSLPGPTWPNRFFVHGASSNGLDDSPTTEHMALWEGLYGFRYDNGSIFDALTDKARLDQPWRIYGGKCDPLSGSIPCVAALHNIKVYS
;
A
#
# COMPACT_ATOMS: atom_id res chain seq x y z
N MET A 1 -7.55 -23.41 31.64
CA MET A 1 -6.53 -22.55 32.27
C MET A 1 -6.55 -21.22 31.53
N THR A 2 -7.11 -20.20 32.16
CA THR A 2 -7.19 -18.83 31.63
C THR A 2 -5.86 -18.14 31.91
N ASN A 3 -5.02 -17.95 30.89
CA ASN A 3 -3.81 -17.12 31.00
C ASN A 3 -4.20 -15.65 31.13
N THR A 4 -4.43 -15.20 32.35
CA THR A 4 -4.41 -13.78 32.70
C THR A 4 -2.97 -13.35 32.83
N ILE A 5 -2.48 -12.59 31.86
CA ILE A 5 -1.20 -11.90 31.94
C ILE A 5 -1.27 -10.89 33.11
N PRO A 6 -0.35 -10.93 34.08
CA PRO A 6 -0.37 -10.04 35.24
C PRO A 6 -0.10 -8.58 34.84
N LEU A 7 -0.90 -7.67 35.38
CA LEU A 7 -1.00 -6.24 35.05
C LEU A 7 0.17 -5.35 35.55
N ASN A 8 1.33 -5.90 35.89
CA ASN A 8 2.38 -5.15 36.59
C ASN A 8 3.69 -4.90 35.82
N GLU A 9 3.65 -5.04 34.50
CA GLU A 9 4.41 -4.17 33.61
C GLU A 9 3.40 -3.20 33.03
N ALA A 10 3.66 -1.90 33.05
CA ALA A 10 2.74 -0.89 32.54
C ALA A 10 2.34 -1.27 31.12
N ASN A 11 1.19 -1.92 30.95
CA ASN A 11 0.75 -2.46 29.67
C ASN A 11 0.69 -1.25 28.71
N PRO A 12 1.59 -1.14 27.72
CA PRO A 12 1.62 0.05 26.88
C PRO A 12 0.29 0.23 26.12
N LYS A 13 -0.45 -0.88 25.90
CA LYS A 13 -1.81 -0.87 25.35
C LYS A 13 -2.83 -0.18 26.26
N ALA A 14 -2.56 -0.04 27.56
CA ALA A 14 -3.43 0.66 28.50
C ALA A 14 -3.32 2.19 28.38
N ALA A 15 -2.20 2.72 27.86
CA ALA A 15 -2.00 4.16 27.66
C ALA A 15 -2.65 4.68 26.37
N ILE A 16 -2.68 3.88 25.30
CA ILE A 16 -3.28 4.26 24.02
C ILE A 16 -4.81 4.15 24.13
N LYS A 17 -5.49 5.30 24.06
CA LYS A 17 -6.97 5.39 24.12
C LYS A 17 -7.62 5.59 22.76
N HIS A 18 -6.87 6.12 21.79
CA HIS A 18 -7.36 6.42 20.46
C HIS A 18 -6.32 6.02 19.42
N VAL A 19 -6.78 5.39 18.35
CA VAL A 19 -5.98 5.05 17.19
C VAL A 19 -6.61 5.72 15.98
N PHE A 20 -5.80 6.50 15.27
CA PHE A 20 -6.19 7.12 14.01
C PHE A 20 -5.38 6.46 12.90
N VAL A 21 -6.07 5.96 11.88
CA VAL A 21 -5.45 5.36 10.70
C VAL A 21 -5.71 6.28 9.52
N LEU A 22 -4.67 6.97 9.05
CA LEU A 22 -4.69 7.70 7.80
C LEU A 22 -4.24 6.75 6.68
N MET A 23 -5.15 6.37 5.81
CA MET A 23 -4.86 5.50 4.68
C MET A 23 -4.66 6.32 3.42
N LEU A 24 -3.41 6.38 2.95
CA LEU A 24 -3.03 7.07 1.72
C LEU A 24 -3.23 6.16 0.50
N GLU A 25 -2.84 6.66 -0.69
CA GLU A 25 -3.04 5.97 -1.96
C GLU A 25 -1.80 6.11 -2.88
N ASN A 26 -1.49 5.03 -3.59
CA ASN A 26 -0.62 4.95 -4.77
C ASN A 26 0.75 5.66 -4.65
N ARG A 27 1.48 5.38 -3.56
CA ARG A 27 2.88 5.81 -3.37
C ARG A 27 3.70 4.70 -2.74
N SER A 28 4.83 4.34 -3.35
CA SER A 28 5.80 3.43 -2.77
C SER A 28 6.63 4.13 -1.69
N PHE A 29 7.28 3.32 -0.85
CA PHE A 29 8.20 3.81 0.18
C PHE A 29 9.32 4.66 -0.44
N ASP A 30 10.01 4.13 -1.45
CA ASP A 30 11.11 4.81 -2.12
C ASP A 30 10.71 6.14 -2.75
N HIS A 31 9.52 6.20 -3.36
CA HIS A 31 9.00 7.43 -3.96
C HIS A 31 8.90 8.56 -2.91
N MET A 32 8.52 8.25 -1.67
CA MET A 32 8.35 9.26 -0.61
C MET A 32 9.60 9.47 0.25
N LEU A 33 10.25 8.38 0.68
CA LEU A 33 11.29 8.37 1.72
C LEU A 33 12.63 7.80 1.25
N GLY A 34 12.74 7.28 0.02
CA GLY A 34 13.95 6.63 -0.48
C GLY A 34 15.18 7.53 -0.44
N PHE A 35 15.03 8.83 -0.71
CA PHE A 35 16.12 9.81 -0.63
C PHE A 35 16.16 10.63 0.66
N SER A 36 15.52 10.16 1.72
CA SER A 36 15.41 10.91 2.98
C SER A 36 16.69 10.88 3.82
N ALA A 37 17.49 9.81 3.71
CA ALA A 37 18.70 9.57 4.51
C ALA A 37 18.48 9.74 6.03
N ILE A 38 17.27 9.43 6.51
CA ILE A 38 16.92 9.55 7.93
C ILE A 38 17.70 8.51 8.73
N THR A 39 18.27 8.96 9.85
CA THR A 39 18.90 8.11 10.86
C THR A 39 18.08 8.13 12.14
N GLY A 40 18.16 7.04 12.90
CA GLY A 40 17.40 6.88 14.14
C GLY A 40 17.92 5.72 14.96
N THR A 41 17.07 5.17 15.81
CA THR A 41 17.34 3.95 16.57
C THR A 41 16.31 2.89 16.27
N ASP A 42 16.73 1.63 16.11
CA ASP A 42 15.80 0.53 15.92
C ASP A 42 14.92 0.30 17.17
N ALA A 43 13.67 -0.09 16.96
CA ALA A 43 12.70 -0.21 18.05
C ALA A 43 12.93 -1.42 18.97
N GLU A 44 13.66 -2.44 18.51
CA GLU A 44 13.85 -3.70 19.25
C GLU A 44 15.05 -3.61 20.20
N HIS A 45 16.17 -3.05 19.75
CA HIS A 45 17.45 -3.02 20.45
C HIS A 45 17.92 -1.61 20.82
N GLY A 46 17.30 -0.56 20.27
CA GLY A 46 17.71 0.84 20.49
C GLY A 46 19.05 1.19 19.87
N LYS A 47 19.56 0.41 18.91
CA LYS A 47 20.83 0.66 18.24
C LYS A 47 20.65 1.67 17.11
N PRO A 48 21.69 2.46 16.80
CA PRO A 48 21.65 3.34 15.64
C PRO A 48 21.32 2.57 14.36
N THR A 49 20.40 3.11 13.59
CA THR A 49 20.03 2.59 12.27
C THR A 49 19.86 3.74 11.28
N VAL A 50 19.86 3.38 9.99
CA VAL A 50 19.51 4.25 8.88
C VAL A 50 18.31 3.63 8.18
N ILE A 51 17.44 4.49 7.66
CA ILE A 51 16.30 4.06 6.84
C ILE A 51 16.78 3.21 5.66
N ASP A 52 16.05 2.14 5.33
CA ASP A 52 16.29 1.35 4.11
C ASP A 52 15.90 2.18 2.87
N GLY A 53 16.87 2.95 2.36
CA GLY A 53 16.65 3.96 1.31
C GLY A 53 17.37 3.65 -0.01
N LEU A 54 17.32 4.62 -0.92
CA LEU A 54 17.88 4.51 -2.26
C LEU A 54 19.35 4.91 -2.31
N ASP A 55 20.15 4.10 -3.01
CA ASP A 55 21.51 4.41 -3.43
C ASP A 55 21.54 4.70 -4.95
N PRO A 56 22.43 5.57 -5.44
CA PRO A 56 22.65 5.80 -6.87
C PRO A 56 22.86 4.55 -7.75
N ILE A 57 23.22 3.39 -7.18
CA ILE A 57 23.29 2.12 -7.92
C ILE A 57 21.93 1.57 -8.34
N HIS A 58 20.85 1.97 -7.66
CA HIS A 58 19.50 1.49 -7.98
C HIS A 58 19.02 2.05 -9.31
N SER A 59 18.78 1.16 -10.26
CA SER A 59 18.38 1.51 -11.61
C SER A 59 17.57 0.39 -12.26
N ASN A 60 16.82 0.75 -13.30
CA ASN A 60 16.19 -0.18 -14.20
C ASN A 60 16.79 -0.06 -15.60
N ARG A 61 16.71 -1.12 -16.39
CA ARG A 61 17.21 -1.10 -17.76
C ARG A 61 16.10 -1.47 -18.72
N TYR A 62 15.91 -0.65 -19.75
CA TYR A 62 14.95 -0.93 -20.81
C TYR A 62 15.54 -0.53 -22.17
N ALA A 63 15.37 -1.40 -23.18
CA ALA A 63 15.92 -1.21 -24.53
C ALA A 63 17.42 -0.82 -24.55
N GLY A 64 18.21 -1.39 -23.63
CA GLY A 64 19.64 -1.13 -23.51
C GLY A 64 20.01 0.14 -22.73
N VAL A 65 19.05 1.01 -22.42
CA VAL A 65 19.22 2.27 -21.67
C VAL A 65 19.01 2.04 -20.17
N SER A 66 19.87 2.62 -19.34
CA SER A 66 19.73 2.61 -17.88
C SER A 66 18.95 3.84 -17.40
N TYR A 67 18.03 3.60 -16.47
CA TYR A 67 17.17 4.58 -15.82
C TYR A 67 17.42 4.52 -14.32
N PRO A 68 18.32 5.36 -13.78
CA PRO A 68 18.59 5.40 -12.35
C PRO A 68 17.41 5.98 -11.58
N THR A 69 17.30 5.62 -10.31
CA THR A 69 16.44 6.37 -9.39
C THR A 69 17.01 7.77 -9.19
N ILE A 70 16.19 8.80 -9.37
CA ILE A 70 16.62 10.21 -9.24
C ILE A 70 15.61 11.04 -8.47
N LYS A 71 16.02 12.21 -8.01
CA LYS A 71 15.15 13.25 -7.44
C LYS A 71 15.45 14.61 -8.10
N PRO A 72 14.49 15.56 -8.14
CA PRO A 72 13.13 15.47 -7.63
C PRO A 72 12.16 14.75 -8.58
N ALA A 73 11.06 14.25 -8.03
CA ALA A 73 9.89 13.78 -8.78
C ALA A 73 8.94 14.94 -9.08
N ASP A 74 8.18 14.78 -10.17
CA ASP A 74 7.07 15.67 -10.48
C ASP A 74 5.87 15.38 -9.56
N TRP A 75 5.09 16.41 -9.23
CA TRP A 75 3.92 16.28 -8.33
C TRP A 75 2.81 15.40 -8.90
N SER A 76 2.76 15.32 -10.23
CA SER A 76 1.79 14.52 -10.97
C SER A 76 2.50 13.86 -12.13
N MET A 77 2.34 12.55 -12.24
CA MET A 77 2.81 11.81 -13.41
C MET A 77 1.76 11.95 -14.53
N PRO A 78 2.17 12.19 -15.78
CA PRO A 78 1.24 12.20 -16.91
C PRO A 78 0.54 10.85 -17.13
N VAL A 79 1.21 9.77 -16.74
CA VAL A 79 0.72 8.39 -16.80
C VAL A 79 1.04 7.75 -15.45
N GLY A 80 0.04 7.13 -14.80
CA GLY A 80 0.29 6.34 -13.59
C GLY A 80 0.96 5.01 -13.94
N PRO A 81 1.88 4.50 -13.11
CA PRO A 81 2.36 3.12 -13.28
C PRO A 81 1.19 2.14 -13.10
N GLY A 82 1.23 1.03 -13.84
CA GLY A 82 0.28 -0.05 -13.66
C GLY A 82 0.35 -0.59 -12.23
N HIS A 83 -0.78 -1.01 -11.68
CA HIS A 83 -0.82 -1.50 -10.31
C HIS A 83 -1.77 -2.68 -10.11
N GLU A 84 -2.28 -3.28 -11.18
CA GLU A 84 -2.90 -4.60 -11.10
C GLU A 84 -1.83 -5.66 -10.80
N PHE A 85 -2.30 -6.87 -10.47
CA PHE A 85 -1.41 -7.92 -9.99
C PHE A 85 -0.29 -8.25 -10.99
N VAL A 86 -0.65 -8.36 -12.28
CA VAL A 86 0.33 -8.65 -13.33
C VAL A 86 1.32 -7.52 -13.55
N ASP A 87 0.92 -6.25 -13.41
CA ASP A 87 1.84 -5.11 -13.53
C ASP A 87 2.87 -5.15 -12.40
N VAL A 88 2.42 -5.31 -11.15
CA VAL A 88 3.33 -5.36 -9.99
C VAL A 88 4.27 -6.58 -10.08
N LEU A 89 3.81 -7.71 -10.64
CA LEU A 89 4.71 -8.83 -10.93
C LEU A 89 5.78 -8.50 -11.96
N TYR A 90 5.44 -7.78 -13.02
CA TYR A 90 6.44 -7.28 -13.97
C TYR A 90 7.43 -6.36 -13.28
N GLN A 91 6.95 -5.43 -12.45
CA GLN A 91 7.81 -4.50 -11.73
C GLN A 91 8.84 -5.22 -10.86
N LEU A 92 8.39 -6.20 -10.07
CA LEU A 92 9.22 -6.93 -9.12
C LEU A 92 10.13 -7.98 -9.77
N CYS A 93 9.72 -8.59 -10.89
CA CYS A 93 10.39 -9.78 -11.45
C CYS A 93 10.95 -9.57 -12.87
N GLY A 94 10.82 -8.37 -13.44
CA GLY A 94 11.20 -8.09 -14.82
C GLY A 94 10.40 -8.90 -15.85
N GLU A 95 11.04 -9.19 -16.99
CA GLU A 95 10.40 -9.96 -18.07
C GLU A 95 9.95 -11.37 -17.65
N GLN A 96 10.53 -11.92 -16.58
CA GLN A 96 10.14 -13.24 -16.07
C GLN A 96 8.76 -13.22 -15.41
N GLY A 97 8.29 -12.06 -14.95
CA GLY A 97 6.93 -11.86 -14.42
C GLY A 97 5.83 -12.23 -15.44
N LYS A 98 6.10 -12.08 -16.73
CA LYS A 98 5.16 -12.34 -17.83
C LYS A 98 4.57 -13.76 -17.88
N ASN A 99 5.37 -14.76 -17.54
CA ASN A 99 5.06 -16.15 -17.82
C ASN A 99 4.83 -17.00 -16.57
N ALA A 100 4.90 -16.40 -15.38
CA ALA A 100 5.14 -17.15 -14.17
C ALA A 100 3.93 -17.38 -13.28
N TYR A 101 2.88 -16.55 -13.38
CA TYR A 101 1.72 -16.73 -12.55
C TYR A 101 0.62 -17.52 -13.27
N GLY A 102 0.60 -18.83 -13.01
CA GLY A 102 -0.60 -19.66 -13.10
C GLY A 102 -1.10 -19.97 -11.69
N ALA A 103 -2.39 -20.30 -11.55
CA ALA A 103 -2.98 -20.63 -10.26
C ALA A 103 -2.17 -21.71 -9.51
N GLY A 104 -1.68 -21.38 -8.31
CA GLY A 104 -0.84 -22.27 -7.49
C GLY A 104 0.63 -22.37 -7.91
N GLY A 105 1.07 -21.53 -8.85
CA GLY A 105 2.47 -21.42 -9.28
C GLY A 105 3.36 -20.69 -8.26
N VAL A 106 4.67 -20.81 -8.46
CA VAL A 106 5.68 -20.11 -7.64
C VAL A 106 5.97 -18.76 -8.29
N TYR A 107 6.07 -17.70 -7.48
CA TYR A 107 6.53 -16.41 -7.95
C TYR A 107 7.95 -16.51 -8.53
N PRO A 108 8.26 -15.79 -9.62
CA PRO A 108 9.66 -15.63 -10.04
C PRO A 108 10.52 -15.05 -8.93
N PRO A 109 11.85 -15.18 -9.05
CA PRO A 109 12.76 -14.40 -8.25
C PRO A 109 12.45 -12.90 -8.40
N ILE A 110 12.31 -12.22 -7.27
CA ILE A 110 12.20 -10.77 -7.21
C ILE A 110 13.59 -10.18 -7.42
N ASP A 111 13.73 -9.35 -8.45
CA ASP A 111 14.97 -8.64 -8.78
C ASP A 111 14.78 -7.13 -8.98
N ASN A 112 13.53 -6.65 -8.84
CA ASN A 112 13.15 -5.25 -8.96
C ASN A 112 13.53 -4.62 -10.32
N SER A 113 13.68 -5.44 -11.37
CA SER A 113 14.25 -5.01 -12.65
C SER A 113 13.25 -4.46 -13.66
N GLY A 114 11.95 -4.46 -13.34
CA GLY A 114 10.89 -4.28 -14.32
C GLY A 114 9.99 -3.05 -14.16
N PHE A 115 10.25 -2.12 -13.25
CA PHE A 115 9.48 -0.87 -13.14
C PHE A 115 9.37 -0.08 -14.45
N VAL A 116 10.48 0.10 -15.16
CA VAL A 116 10.47 0.81 -16.46
C VAL A 116 9.85 -0.06 -17.55
N LEU A 117 10.09 -1.38 -17.51
CA LEU A 117 9.50 -2.33 -18.44
C LEU A 117 7.97 -2.28 -18.37
N ASP A 118 7.43 -2.37 -17.16
CA ASP A 118 6.01 -2.28 -16.87
C ASP A 118 5.43 -0.94 -17.32
N TYR A 119 6.05 0.18 -16.93
CA TYR A 119 5.58 1.52 -17.32
C TYR A 119 5.50 1.74 -18.84
N VAL A 120 6.33 1.03 -19.60
CA VAL A 120 6.32 1.04 -21.07
C VAL A 120 5.38 0.00 -21.67
N ILE A 121 5.21 -1.17 -21.07
CA ILE A 121 4.39 -2.24 -21.66
C ILE A 121 2.94 -2.10 -21.21
N SER A 122 2.70 -1.84 -19.93
CA SER A 122 1.40 -1.82 -19.24
C SER A 122 0.60 -3.08 -19.58
N PRO A 123 1.00 -4.26 -19.06
CA PRO A 123 0.37 -5.53 -19.41
C PRO A 123 -1.13 -5.58 -19.10
N SER A 124 -1.62 -4.80 -18.13
CA SER A 124 -3.04 -4.76 -17.79
C SER A 124 -3.87 -3.85 -18.68
N THR A 125 -5.10 -4.27 -18.95
CA THR A 125 -6.09 -3.46 -19.68
C THR A 125 -6.66 -2.38 -18.76
N GLY A 126 -6.74 -1.14 -19.25
CA GLY A 126 -7.30 -0.01 -18.49
C GLY A 126 -6.25 0.84 -17.76
N GLU A 127 -5.02 0.36 -17.69
CA GLU A 127 -3.88 1.10 -17.18
C GLU A 127 -3.24 1.98 -18.26
N GLY A 128 -2.60 3.06 -17.82
CA GLY A 128 -1.92 3.99 -18.71
C GLY A 128 -0.54 3.49 -19.11
N LYS A 129 -0.17 3.71 -20.38
CA LYS A 129 1.16 3.35 -20.92
C LYS A 129 1.98 4.58 -21.29
N ALA A 130 3.22 4.65 -20.84
CA ALA A 130 4.14 5.70 -21.24
C ALA A 130 4.60 5.52 -22.69
N THR A 131 4.44 6.56 -23.52
CA THR A 131 4.96 6.60 -24.90
C THR A 131 6.31 7.29 -25.02
N SER A 132 6.73 8.00 -23.98
CA SER A 132 8.01 8.69 -23.86
C SER A 132 8.35 8.91 -22.37
N ASN A 133 9.52 9.48 -22.08
CA ASN A 133 9.97 9.80 -20.71
C ASN A 133 9.87 8.61 -19.73
N PHE A 134 10.39 7.45 -20.14
CA PHE A 134 10.23 6.21 -19.37
C PHE A 134 10.87 6.23 -17.97
N GLY A 135 11.84 7.12 -17.75
CA GLY A 135 12.45 7.32 -16.43
C GLY A 135 11.55 8.02 -15.42
N GLU A 136 10.38 8.51 -15.82
CA GLU A 136 9.44 9.19 -14.90
C GLU A 136 9.06 8.31 -13.71
N VAL A 137 8.82 7.02 -13.94
CA VAL A 137 8.50 6.03 -12.88
C VAL A 137 9.65 5.81 -11.90
N MET A 138 10.89 6.15 -12.28
CA MET A 138 12.07 6.03 -11.44
C MET A 138 12.36 7.29 -10.62
N LYS A 139 11.60 8.37 -10.81
CA LYS A 139 11.78 9.60 -10.02
C LYS A 139 11.14 9.44 -8.64
N CYS A 140 11.86 9.89 -7.62
CA CYS A 140 11.40 9.95 -6.24
C CYS A 140 11.43 11.39 -5.72
N TYR A 141 10.60 11.71 -4.74
CA TYR A 141 10.60 13.03 -4.14
C TYR A 141 11.95 13.33 -3.48
N ASP A 142 12.40 14.57 -3.58
CA ASP A 142 13.39 15.09 -2.65
C ASP A 142 12.71 15.28 -1.29
N THR A 143 12.67 14.22 -0.48
CA THR A 143 11.84 14.11 0.72
C THR A 143 11.91 15.34 1.62
N ALA A 144 13.12 15.86 1.87
CA ALA A 144 13.31 16.99 2.78
C ALA A 144 12.72 18.31 2.26
N THR A 145 12.70 18.52 0.94
CA THR A 145 12.29 19.79 0.32
C THR A 145 10.87 19.73 -0.25
N GLN A 146 10.48 18.60 -0.85
CA GLN A 146 9.15 18.40 -1.43
C GLN A 146 8.16 17.87 -0.40
N LEU A 147 8.57 17.02 0.56
CA LEU A 147 7.67 16.44 1.56
C LEU A 147 8.04 16.85 2.99
N PRO A 148 8.22 18.15 3.30
CA PRO A 148 8.82 18.60 4.57
C PRO A 148 8.00 18.19 5.81
N VAL A 149 6.67 18.12 5.69
CA VAL A 149 5.79 17.65 6.77
C VAL A 149 6.01 16.16 7.05
N LEU A 150 5.96 15.32 6.01
CA LEU A 150 6.21 13.89 6.14
C LEU A 150 7.63 13.61 6.65
N TYR A 151 8.62 14.33 6.11
CA TYR A 151 10.01 14.23 6.55
C TYR A 151 10.18 14.55 8.04
N THR A 152 9.50 15.59 8.52
CA THR A 152 9.51 15.96 9.94
C THR A 152 8.87 14.86 10.79
N LEU A 153 7.69 14.36 10.39
CA LEU A 153 7.03 13.26 11.10
C LEU A 153 7.90 12.00 11.15
N ALA A 154 8.54 11.65 10.04
CA ALA A 154 9.43 10.47 9.95
C ALA A 154 10.68 10.60 10.83
N LYS A 155 11.13 11.82 11.13
CA LYS A 155 12.26 12.05 12.05
C LYS A 155 11.87 12.04 13.53
N GLU A 156 10.65 12.45 13.85
CA GLU A 156 10.17 12.60 15.22
C GLU A 156 9.41 11.35 15.72
N PHE A 157 8.96 10.49 14.80
CA PHE A 157 8.16 9.30 15.10
C PHE A 157 8.73 8.04 14.44
N ALA A 158 8.21 6.88 14.85
CA ALA A 158 8.62 5.60 14.30
C ALA A 158 8.24 5.45 12.82
N VAL A 159 9.17 4.93 12.03
CA VAL A 159 8.98 4.54 10.63
C VAL A 159 9.16 3.03 10.52
N CYS A 160 8.27 2.36 9.80
CA CYS A 160 8.45 0.97 9.40
C CYS A 160 8.94 0.97 7.95
N ASP A 161 10.24 0.76 7.74
CA ASP A 161 10.89 0.75 6.42
C ASP A 161 10.89 -0.62 5.74
N GLN A 162 10.36 -1.64 6.40
CA GLN A 162 10.08 -2.97 5.84
C GLN A 162 8.60 -3.34 5.99
N TRP A 163 7.71 -2.39 5.68
CA TRP A 163 6.26 -2.60 5.67
C TRP A 163 5.73 -2.79 4.24
N PHE A 164 5.29 -4.01 3.92
CA PHE A 164 4.86 -4.39 2.58
C PHE A 164 3.34 -4.50 2.46
N SER A 165 2.85 -4.29 1.24
CA SER A 165 1.49 -4.69 0.85
C SER A 165 1.30 -6.21 1.03
N SER A 166 0.08 -6.64 1.32
CA SER A 166 -0.22 -8.06 1.56
C SER A 166 -0.16 -8.91 0.29
N LEU A 167 -0.41 -8.31 -0.87
CA LEU A 167 -0.16 -8.90 -2.18
C LEU A 167 0.45 -7.88 -3.16
N PRO A 168 1.17 -8.35 -4.20
CA PRO A 168 1.65 -7.50 -5.28
C PRO A 168 0.48 -7.15 -6.20
N GLY A 169 -0.27 -6.08 -5.91
CA GLY A 169 -1.45 -5.74 -6.71
C GLY A 169 -2.20 -4.52 -6.20
N PRO A 170 -3.44 -4.33 -6.66
CA PRO A 170 -4.08 -3.03 -6.67
C PRO A 170 -4.69 -2.66 -5.32
N THR A 171 -5.30 -1.49 -5.30
CA THR A 171 -5.89 -0.84 -4.13
C THR A 171 -6.89 -1.74 -3.40
N TRP A 172 -7.81 -2.39 -4.11
CA TRP A 172 -8.93 -3.10 -3.50
C TRP A 172 -8.53 -4.34 -2.69
N PRO A 173 -7.82 -5.33 -3.26
CA PRO A 173 -7.33 -6.48 -2.51
C PRO A 173 -6.51 -6.09 -1.27
N ASN A 174 -5.58 -5.14 -1.40
CA ASN A 174 -4.74 -4.71 -0.29
C ASN A 174 -5.52 -3.99 0.81
N ARG A 175 -6.52 -3.17 0.47
CA ARG A 175 -7.42 -2.57 1.47
C ARG A 175 -8.28 -3.61 2.17
N PHE A 176 -8.71 -4.67 1.48
CA PHE A 176 -9.40 -5.78 2.13
C PHE A 176 -8.50 -6.52 3.13
N PHE A 177 -7.23 -6.74 2.79
CA PHE A 177 -6.27 -7.27 3.75
C PHE A 177 -6.13 -6.39 5.01
N VAL A 178 -6.10 -5.06 4.87
CA VAL A 178 -6.03 -4.17 6.03
C VAL A 178 -7.23 -4.35 6.97
N HIS A 179 -8.42 -4.67 6.44
CA HIS A 179 -9.65 -4.72 7.24
C HIS A 179 -10.09 -6.11 7.66
N GLY A 180 -9.73 -7.17 6.94
CA GLY A 180 -10.13 -8.54 7.27
C GLY A 180 -9.01 -9.57 7.15
N ALA A 181 -7.75 -9.14 7.04
CA ALA A 181 -6.58 -10.01 6.91
C ALA A 181 -6.69 -11.02 5.74
N SER A 182 -7.52 -10.70 4.74
CA SER A 182 -7.79 -11.50 3.55
C SER A 182 -8.36 -10.58 2.46
N SER A 183 -8.12 -10.89 1.19
CA SER A 183 -8.82 -10.27 0.05
C SER A 183 -10.07 -11.06 -0.38
N ASN A 184 -10.41 -12.14 0.34
CA ASN A 184 -11.45 -13.11 -0.03
C ASN A 184 -11.26 -13.70 -1.44
N GLY A 185 -9.99 -13.93 -1.82
CA GLY A 185 -9.62 -14.52 -3.11
C GLY A 185 -9.48 -13.54 -4.25
N LEU A 186 -9.60 -12.22 -4.00
CA LEU A 186 -9.33 -11.20 -5.02
C LEU A 186 -7.84 -10.90 -5.12
N ASP A 187 -7.33 -10.85 -6.33
CA ASP A 187 -5.97 -10.44 -6.69
C ASP A 187 -5.95 -9.21 -7.61
N ASP A 188 -7.04 -8.94 -8.34
CA ASP A 188 -7.20 -7.77 -9.21
C ASP A 188 -8.27 -6.78 -8.71
N SER A 189 -8.35 -5.62 -9.37
CA SER A 189 -9.42 -4.65 -9.16
C SER A 189 -10.81 -5.24 -9.47
N PRO A 190 -11.84 -4.92 -8.68
CA PRO A 190 -13.18 -5.44 -8.91
C PRO A 190 -13.76 -4.91 -10.23
N THR A 191 -14.50 -5.76 -10.94
CA THR A 191 -15.28 -5.34 -12.10
C THR A 191 -16.40 -4.38 -11.69
N THR A 192 -16.95 -3.63 -12.65
CA THR A 192 -18.13 -2.77 -12.41
C THR A 192 -19.31 -3.57 -11.84
N GLU A 193 -19.48 -4.82 -12.24
CA GLU A 193 -20.53 -5.70 -11.71
C GLU A 193 -20.28 -6.07 -10.24
N HIS A 194 -19.03 -6.39 -9.87
CA HIS A 194 -18.66 -6.64 -8.46
C HIS A 194 -18.92 -5.40 -7.59
N MET A 195 -18.49 -4.23 -8.04
CA MET A 195 -18.72 -2.97 -7.33
C MET A 195 -20.23 -2.70 -7.14
N ALA A 196 -21.02 -2.84 -8.21
CA ALA A 196 -22.47 -2.65 -8.15
C ALA A 196 -23.17 -3.64 -7.18
N LEU A 197 -22.73 -4.89 -7.14
CA LEU A 197 -23.28 -5.90 -6.22
C LEU A 197 -22.96 -5.60 -4.75
N TRP A 198 -21.73 -5.17 -4.45
CA TRP A 198 -21.32 -4.82 -3.09
C TRP A 198 -21.98 -3.54 -2.61
N GLU A 199 -22.08 -2.53 -3.47
CA GLU A 199 -22.74 -1.26 -3.16
C GLU A 199 -24.25 -1.38 -3.01
N GLY A 200 -24.90 -2.24 -3.83
CA GLY A 200 -26.35 -2.27 -3.97
C GLY A 200 -27.09 -3.30 -3.12
N LEU A 201 -26.48 -4.45 -2.80
CA LEU A 201 -27.27 -5.62 -2.34
C LEU A 201 -26.72 -6.30 -1.08
N TYR A 202 -25.41 -6.53 -0.96
CA TYR A 202 -24.90 -7.46 0.07
C TYR A 202 -23.68 -6.98 0.87
N GLY A 203 -22.94 -5.97 0.39
CA GLY A 203 -21.62 -5.65 0.90
C GLY A 203 -20.60 -6.79 0.73
N PHE A 204 -19.33 -6.45 0.65
CA PHE A 204 -18.23 -7.40 0.75
C PHE A 204 -18.19 -7.99 2.17
N ARG A 205 -18.06 -9.31 2.27
CA ARG A 205 -18.06 -10.06 3.53
C ARG A 205 -16.80 -10.89 3.65
N TYR A 206 -16.28 -10.97 4.87
CA TYR A 206 -15.21 -11.90 5.22
C TYR A 206 -15.80 -13.11 5.92
N ASP A 207 -15.32 -14.30 5.60
CA ASP A 207 -15.75 -15.55 6.25
C ASP A 207 -15.54 -15.52 7.78
N ASN A 208 -14.48 -14.82 8.23
CA ASN A 208 -14.12 -14.70 9.66
C ASN A 208 -14.42 -13.31 10.25
N GLY A 209 -15.19 -12.48 9.53
CA GLY A 209 -15.44 -11.09 9.90
C GLY A 209 -14.25 -10.16 9.68
N SER A 210 -14.53 -8.86 9.75
CA SER A 210 -13.56 -7.77 9.67
C SER A 210 -13.11 -7.30 11.06
N ILE A 211 -12.12 -6.40 11.09
CA ILE A 211 -11.76 -5.67 12.32
C ILE A 211 -12.95 -4.89 12.89
N PHE A 212 -13.88 -4.41 12.05
CA PHE A 212 -15.06 -3.67 12.50
C PHE A 212 -16.08 -4.58 13.16
N ASP A 213 -16.25 -5.81 12.67
CA ASP A 213 -17.06 -6.84 13.33
C ASP A 213 -16.45 -7.15 14.70
N ALA A 214 -15.12 -7.35 14.76
CA ALA A 214 -14.42 -7.60 16.02
C ALA A 214 -14.51 -6.43 17.02
N LEU A 215 -14.52 -5.18 16.54
CA LEU A 215 -14.71 -3.98 17.37
C LEU A 215 -16.17 -3.82 17.85
N THR A 216 -17.13 -4.38 17.12
CA THR A 216 -18.57 -4.27 17.41
C THR A 216 -19.06 -5.42 18.30
N ASP A 217 -18.68 -6.66 17.99
CA ASP A 217 -19.09 -7.87 18.72
C ASP A 217 -18.53 -7.91 20.14
N LYS A 218 -17.34 -7.33 20.33
CA LYS A 218 -16.83 -7.08 21.67
C LYS A 218 -17.59 -5.88 22.23
N ALA A 219 -18.66 -6.14 22.98
CA ALA A 219 -19.29 -5.21 23.93
C ALA A 219 -18.34 -4.69 25.04
N ARG A 220 -17.03 -4.65 24.79
CA ARG A 220 -15.93 -4.33 25.72
C ARG A 220 -15.29 -2.99 25.47
N LEU A 221 -15.83 -2.17 24.58
CA LEU A 221 -15.39 -0.80 24.44
C LEU A 221 -16.63 0.07 24.37
N ASP A 222 -16.88 0.85 25.42
CA ASP A 222 -17.71 2.06 25.35
C ASP A 222 -17.11 3.12 24.39
N GLN A 223 -16.29 2.70 23.42
CA GLN A 223 -15.54 3.54 22.50
C GLN A 223 -16.02 3.30 21.07
N PRO A 224 -16.67 4.30 20.46
CA PRO A 224 -17.14 4.19 19.10
C PRO A 224 -15.95 4.18 18.13
N TRP A 225 -16.01 3.33 17.09
CA TRP A 225 -15.20 3.48 15.89
C TRP A 225 -15.98 4.27 14.85
N ARG A 226 -15.27 4.99 13.98
CA ARG A 226 -15.85 5.74 12.86
C ARG A 226 -14.89 5.73 11.69
N ILE A 227 -15.46 5.74 10.49
CA ILE A 227 -14.72 5.90 9.24
C ILE A 227 -15.09 7.25 8.66
N TYR A 228 -14.07 8.06 8.39
CA TYR A 228 -14.22 9.35 7.77
C TYR A 228 -13.68 9.28 6.35
N GLY A 229 -14.44 9.81 5.40
CA GLY A 229 -14.06 9.87 3.99
C GLY A 229 -14.29 11.26 3.43
N GLY A 230 -13.52 11.64 2.41
CA GLY A 230 -13.81 12.83 1.61
C GLY A 230 -15.12 12.67 0.83
N LYS A 231 -15.67 13.78 0.32
CA LYS A 231 -16.75 13.71 -0.68
C LYS A 231 -16.19 13.10 -1.95
N CYS A 232 -16.56 11.87 -2.25
CA CYS A 232 -16.07 11.12 -3.40
C CYS A 232 -17.21 10.88 -4.39
N ASP A 233 -16.94 11.13 -5.67
CA ASP A 233 -17.81 10.74 -6.77
C ASP A 233 -17.83 9.20 -6.85
N PRO A 234 -19.01 8.54 -6.79
CA PRO A 234 -19.11 7.08 -6.87
C PRO A 234 -18.45 6.48 -8.12
N LEU A 235 -18.33 7.27 -9.20
CA LEU A 235 -17.84 6.80 -10.50
C LEU A 235 -16.31 6.81 -10.65
N SER A 236 -15.56 7.37 -9.70
CA SER A 236 -14.10 7.50 -9.80
C SER A 236 -13.31 6.46 -8.98
N GLY A 237 -13.95 5.36 -8.54
CA GLY A 237 -13.31 4.37 -7.66
C GLY A 237 -12.92 4.94 -6.28
N SER A 238 -13.45 6.12 -5.94
CA SER A 238 -13.06 6.91 -4.78
C SER A 238 -13.96 6.71 -3.57
N ILE A 239 -14.97 5.83 -3.65
CA ILE A 239 -15.59 5.35 -2.41
C ILE A 239 -14.46 4.71 -1.61
N PRO A 240 -14.20 5.12 -0.35
CA PRO A 240 -13.17 4.45 0.43
C PRO A 240 -13.56 2.98 0.43
N CYS A 241 -12.73 2.09 -0.15
CA CYS A 241 -13.10 0.70 -0.43
C CYS A 241 -13.68 -0.05 0.79
N VAL A 242 -13.43 0.49 1.99
CA VAL A 242 -14.04 0.13 3.27
C VAL A 242 -15.58 0.27 3.31
N ALA A 243 -16.17 1.19 2.56
CA ALA A 243 -17.62 1.37 2.48
C ALA A 243 -18.31 0.25 1.71
N ALA A 244 -17.55 -0.48 0.86
CA ALA A 244 -18.06 -1.68 0.23
C ALA A 244 -18.20 -2.83 1.24
N LEU A 245 -17.57 -2.77 2.41
CA LEU A 245 -17.73 -3.79 3.45
C LEU A 245 -19.15 -3.78 4.02
N HIS A 246 -19.68 -4.97 4.26
CA HIS A 246 -21.00 -5.13 4.84
C HIS A 246 -21.13 -4.40 6.19
N ASN A 247 -22.26 -3.70 6.39
CA ASN A 247 -22.61 -2.95 7.60
C ASN A 247 -21.70 -1.76 7.97
N ILE A 248 -20.89 -1.25 7.03
CA ILE A 248 -20.06 -0.06 7.28
C ILE A 248 -20.77 1.23 6.87
N LYS A 249 -20.69 2.26 7.72
CA LYS A 249 -21.13 3.63 7.42
C LYS A 249 -19.92 4.55 7.37
N VAL A 250 -19.83 5.37 6.32
CA VAL A 250 -18.81 6.41 6.16
C VAL A 250 -19.42 7.76 6.51
N TYR A 251 -18.70 8.53 7.31
CA TYR A 251 -19.08 9.88 7.73
C TYR A 251 -18.32 10.92 6.91
N SER A 252 -19.00 12.02 6.56
CA SER A 252 -18.44 13.21 5.92
C SER A 252 -18.16 14.33 6.91
#